data_AF-A0A7C2LR93-F1
#
_entry.id   AF-A0A7C2LR93-F1
#
_cell.length_a   1.000
_cell.length_b   1.000
_cell.length_c   1.000
_cell.angle_alpha   90.00
_cell.angle_beta   90.00
_cell.angle_gamma   90.00
#
_symmetry.space_group_name_H-M   'P 1'
#
loop_
_entity.id
_entity.type
_entity.pdbx_description
1 polymer ?
#
loop_
_entity_poly.entity_id
_entity_poly.type
_entity_poly.pdbx_seq_one_letter_code
_entity_poly.pdbx_strand_id
1 'polypeptide(L)' 'MQYIFCDSCKKQVKEPMRDVNYVTVLDHALCDRCQDQYNRKVSSTMSGKKKYSFLEHKKVQTDVLGKMCR' A
#
# COMPACT_ATOMS: atom_id res chain seq x y z
N MET A 1 0.90 16.23 18.68
CA MET A 1 0.63 16.07 17.23
C MET A 1 1.40 14.86 16.75
N GLN A 2 0.74 13.84 16.23
CA GLN A 2 1.43 12.70 15.61
C GLN A 2 1.77 13.08 14.16
N TYR A 3 3.06 13.02 13.83
CA TYR A 3 3.53 13.17 12.47
C TYR A 3 3.52 11.79 11.81
N ILE A 4 2.68 11.62 10.79
CA ILE A 4 2.65 10.39 10.00
C ILE A 4 3.38 10.64 8.69
N PHE A 5 4.33 9.75 8.41
CA PHE A 5 5.09 9.72 7.17
C PHE A 5 4.61 8.54 6.35
N CYS A 6 4.54 8.73 5.04
CA CYS A 6 4.29 7.62 4.12
C CYS A 6 5.57 6.76 4.04
N ASP A 7 5.49 5.48 4.39
CA ASP A 7 6.61 4.54 4.34
C ASP A 7 7.18 4.38 2.93
N SER A 8 6.34 4.54 1.90
CA SER A 8 6.78 4.38 0.51
C SER A 8 7.49 5.61 -0.05
N CYS A 9 6.91 6.81 0.10
CA CYS A 9 7.51 8.03 -0.48
C CYS A 9 8.28 8.89 0.52
N LYS A 10 8.29 8.51 1.82
CA LYS A 10 8.92 9.23 2.94
C LYS A 10 8.43 10.68 3.10
N LYS A 11 7.31 11.03 2.44
CA LYS A 11 6.68 12.34 2.55
C LYS A 11 5.78 12.38 3.77
N GLN A 12 5.79 13.52 4.44
CA GLN A 12 4.87 13.79 5.54
C GLN A 12 3.44 13.95 5.00
N VAL A 13 2.50 13.27 5.64
CA VAL A 13 1.07 13.47 5.39
C VAL A 13 0.64 14.72 6.18
N LYS A 14 0.20 15.76 5.47
CA LYS A 14 -0.37 16.95 6.10
C LYS A 14 -1.74 16.58 6.69
N GLU A 15 -1.97 16.95 7.95
CA GLU A 15 -3.21 16.66 8.67
C GLU A 15 -3.63 15.19 8.52
N PRO A 16 -2.91 14.25 9.16
CA PRO A 16 -3.10 12.84 8.92
C PRO A 16 -4.48 12.38 9.42
N MET A 17 -5.39 12.18 8.48
CA MET A 17 -6.70 11.56 8.68
C MET A 17 -6.70 10.17 8.07
N ARG A 18 -6.94 9.15 8.90
CA ARG A 18 -6.99 7.75 8.46
C ARG A 18 -8.19 7.56 7.52
N ASP A 19 -8.02 6.78 6.46
CA ASP A 19 -9.03 6.53 5.41
C ASP A 19 -9.43 7.76 4.58
N VAL A 20 -8.75 8.90 4.76
CA VAL A 20 -8.95 10.13 3.97
C VAL A 20 -7.65 10.54 3.29
N ASN A 21 -6.59 10.76 4.08
CA ASN A 21 -5.29 11.27 3.58
C ASN A 21 -4.19 10.21 3.62
N TYR A 22 -4.36 9.19 4.47
CA TYR A 22 -3.46 8.04 4.56
C TYR A 22 -4.22 6.80 5.01
N VAL A 23 -3.69 5.63 4.67
CA VAL A 23 -4.17 4.33 5.12
C VAL A 23 -3.03 3.54 5.73
N THR A 24 -3.38 2.61 6.62
CA THR A 24 -2.42 1.65 7.18
C THR A 24 -2.65 0.28 6.55
N VAL A 25 -1.67 -0.21 5.79
CA VAL A 25 -1.72 -1.51 5.12
C VAL A 25 -0.58 -2.37 5.67
N LEU A 26 -0.91 -3.50 6.30
CA LEU A 26 0.07 -4.42 6.90
C LEU A 26 1.12 -3.71 7.78
N ASP A 27 0.67 -2.81 8.64
CA ASP A 27 1.49 -1.98 9.54
C ASP A 27 2.26 -0.82 8.89
N HIS A 28 2.17 -0.65 7.57
CA HIS A 28 2.79 0.48 6.86
C HIS A 28 1.78 1.59 6.59
N ALA A 29 2.16 2.84 6.86
CA ALA A 29 1.39 4.03 6.52
C ALA A 29 1.66 4.42 5.07
N LEU A 30 0.61 4.45 4.25
CA LEU A 30 0.67 4.91 2.87
C LEU A 30 -0.19 6.16 2.71
N CYS A 31 0.35 7.20 2.07
CA CYS A 31 -0.49 8.30 1.60
C CYS A 31 -1.39 7.82 0.46
N ASP A 32 -2.49 8.55 0.21
CA ASP A 32 -3.47 8.27 -0.86
C ASP A 32 -2.82 7.93 -2.21
N ARG A 33 -1.81 8.72 -2.66
CA ARG A 33 -1.10 8.45 -3.91
C ARG A 33 -0.34 7.12 -3.92
N CYS A 34 0.32 6.78 -2.82
CA CYS A 34 1.07 5.53 -2.70
C CYS A 34 0.12 4.34 -2.54
N GLN A 35 -1.04 4.54 -1.92
CA GLN A 35 -2.11 3.55 -1.86
C GLN A 35 -2.67 3.25 -3.25
N ASP A 36 -2.96 4.26 -4.07
CA ASP A 36 -3.44 4.06 -5.44
C ASP A 36 -2.39 3.30 -6.27
N GLN A 37 -1.12 3.67 -6.16
CA GLN A 37 -0.03 2.96 -6.85
C GLN A 37 0.10 1.50 -6.36
N TYR A 38 -0.04 1.27 -5.06
CA TYR A 38 -0.04 -0.06 -4.46
C TYR A 38 -1.18 -0.92 -5.02
N ASN A 39 -2.41 -0.40 -5.01
CA ASN A 39 -3.58 -1.07 -5.53
C ASN A 39 -3.44 -1.40 -7.02
N ARG A 40 -2.92 -0.47 -7.84
CA ARG A 40 -2.64 -0.73 -9.26
C ARG A 40 -1.63 -1.86 -9.46
N LYS A 41 -0.53 -1.87 -8.70
CA LYS A 41 0.49 -2.93 -8.80
C LYS A 41 -0.04 -4.29 -8.35
N VAL A 42 -0.78 -4.34 -7.25
CA VAL A 42 -1.42 -5.58 -6.76
C VAL A 42 -2.40 -6.09 -7.80
N SER A 43 -3.31 -5.25 -8.27
CA SER A 43 -4.31 -5.63 -9.29
C SER A 43 -3.65 -6.10 -10.58
N SER A 44 -2.66 -5.36 -11.10
CA SER A 44 -1.93 -5.76 -12.32
C SER A 44 -1.22 -7.11 -12.16
N THR A 45 -0.57 -7.35 -11.01
CA THR A 45 0.10 -8.61 -10.72
C THR A 45 -0.89 -9.77 -10.59
N MET A 46 -2.06 -9.52 -10.01
CA MET A 46 -3.12 -10.53 -9.85
C MET A 46 -3.85 -10.82 -11.15
N SER A 47 -4.09 -9.81 -12.00
CA SER A 47 -4.66 -9.97 -13.34
C SER A 47 -3.79 -10.85 -14.24
N GLY A 48 -2.47 -10.83 -14.04
CA GLY A 48 -1.55 -11.76 -14.73
C GLY A 48 -1.66 -13.22 -14.27
N LYS A 49 -2.34 -13.52 -13.16
CA LYS A 49 -2.50 -14.89 -12.65
C LYS A 49 -3.79 -15.51 -13.18
N LYS A 50 -3.66 -16.72 -13.74
CA LYS A 50 -4.77 -17.51 -14.34
C LYS A 50 -5.89 -17.87 -13.36
N LYS A 51 -5.61 -17.97 -12.06
CA LYS A 51 -6.58 -18.32 -11.02
C LYS A 51 -6.38 -17.41 -9.82
N TYR A 52 -7.49 -16.89 -9.30
CA TYR A 52 -7.49 -16.21 -8.01
C TYR A 52 -7.30 -17.23 -6.88
N SER A 53 -6.36 -16.94 -5.99
CA SER A 53 -6.19 -17.65 -4.72
C SER A 53 -5.95 -16.61 -3.63
N PHE A 54 -6.66 -16.74 -2.50
CA PHE A 54 -6.54 -15.82 -1.38
C PHE A 54 -5.12 -15.79 -0.81
N LEU A 55 -4.47 -16.96 -0.69
CA LEU A 55 -3.09 -17.06 -0.21
C LEU A 55 -2.12 -16.35 -1.15
N GLU A 56 -2.30 -16.52 -2.47
CA GLU A 56 -1.50 -15.86 -3.48
C GLU A 56 -1.72 -14.35 -3.50
N HIS A 57 -2.97 -13.89 -3.28
CA HIS A 57 -3.30 -12.48 -3.15
C HIS A 57 -2.60 -11.84 -1.96
N LYS A 58 -2.67 -12.47 -0.78
CA LYS A 58 -1.99 -11.98 0.44
C LYS A 58 -0.47 -11.93 0.24
N LYS A 59 0.09 -12.92 -0.47
CA LYS A 59 1.51 -12.97 -0.81
C LYS A 59 1.91 -11.83 -1.75
N VAL A 60 1.11 -11.57 -2.79
CA VAL A 60 1.33 -10.45 -3.72
C VAL A 60 1.22 -9.10 -3.03
N GLN A 61 0.23 -8.94 -2.14
CA GLN A 61 0.11 -7.73 -1.32
C GLN A 61 1.39 -7.47 -0.51
N THR A 62 1.85 -8.47 0.24
CA THR A 62 3.05 -8.35 1.08
C THR A 62 4.30 -8.08 0.23
N ASP A 63 4.45 -8.75 -0.92
CA ASP A 63 5.58 -8.58 -1.82
C ASP A 63 5.62 -7.18 -2.47
N VAL A 64 4.48 -6.70 -2.98
CA VAL A 64 4.36 -5.36 -3.58
C VAL A 64 4.63 -4.30 -2.53
N LEU A 65 4.08 -4.47 -1.33
CA LEU A 65 4.25 -3.52 -0.23
C LEU A 65 5.72 -3.47 0.22
N GLY A 66 6.38 -4.62 0.39
CA GLY A 66 7.79 -4.71 0.73
C GLY A 66 8.72 -4.13 -0.34
N LYS A 67 8.34 -4.20 -1.62
CA LYS A 67 9.04 -3.53 -2.72
C LYS A 67 8.83 -2.02 -2.74
N MET A 68 7.69 -1.54 -2.26
CA MET A 68 7.35 -0.12 -2.24
C MET A 68 7.88 0.62 -1.01
N CYS A 69 8.10 -0.08 0.10
CA CYS A 69 8.52 0.51 1.38
C CYS A 69 9.99 0.22 1.75
N ARG A 70 10.77 -0.42 0.87
CA ARG A 70 12.24 -0.54 0.99
C ARG A 70 12.92 0.75 0.53
#